data_AF-A0A2N2MPK2-F1
#
_entry.id   AF-A0A2N2MPK2-F1
#
_cell.length_a   1.000
_cell.length_b   1.000
_cell.length_c   1.000
_cell.angle_alpha   90.00
_cell.angle_beta   90.00
_cell.angle_gamma   90.00
#
_symmetry.space_group_name_H-M   'P 1'
#
loop_
_entity.id
_entity.type
_entity.pdbx_description
1 polymer ?
#
loop_
_entity_poly.entity_id
_entity_poly.type
_entity_poly.pdbx_seq_one_letter_code
_entity_poly.pdbx_strand_id
1 'polypeptide(L)'
;MNQKKESSYLLIRLFIVATAFLMCAWLDPYKDEVAQGNKQLKDKNITEAKKHYQNAERYAPSRDDLKNLEFNKAVADFISGDTDSAMDGYRNALRSEDRNVQKKAFYSLGNVYYKAGKKKEAAQAYMNALKLDPNYENAKKNLEYIFLYNEKEDQNRSRNDDGESNKGDDDKDK
;
A
#
# COMPACT_ATOMS: atom_id res chain seq x y z
N MET A 1 -20.18 55.66 29.41
CA MET A 1 -18.81 55.47 28.88
C MET A 1 -18.28 54.04 29.06
N ASN A 2 -18.67 53.32 30.13
CA ASN A 2 -18.18 51.95 30.40
C ASN A 2 -18.76 50.84 29.49
N GLN A 3 -20.03 50.91 29.08
CA GLN A 3 -20.64 49.85 28.25
C GLN A 3 -19.99 49.69 26.86
N LYS A 4 -19.56 50.79 26.22
CA LYS A 4 -18.86 50.74 24.93
C LYS A 4 -17.49 50.04 25.07
N LYS A 5 -16.78 50.29 26.18
CA LYS A 5 -15.49 49.64 26.46
C LYS A 5 -15.67 48.14 26.68
N GLU A 6 -16.62 47.74 27.52
CA GLU A 6 -16.98 46.32 27.76
C GLU A 6 -17.30 45.58 26.46
N SER A 7 -18.12 46.18 25.58
CA SER A 7 -18.48 45.59 24.29
C SER A 7 -17.28 45.47 23.35
N SER A 8 -16.38 46.47 23.34
CA SER A 8 -15.14 46.42 22.56
C SER A 8 -14.20 45.32 23.04
N TYR A 9 -14.04 45.12 24.36
CA TYR A 9 -13.22 44.03 24.90
C TYR A 9 -13.80 42.64 24.61
N LEU A 10 -15.13 42.51 24.64
CA LEU A 10 -15.81 41.26 24.28
C LEU A 10 -15.54 40.89 22.81
N LEU A 11 -15.66 41.85 21.89
CA LEU A 11 -15.40 41.64 20.46
C LEU A 11 -13.93 41.28 20.18
N ILE A 12 -12.98 41.94 20.85
CA ILE A 12 -11.56 41.62 20.73
C ILE A 12 -11.27 40.21 21.23
N ARG A 13 -11.85 39.79 22.36
CA ARG A 13 -11.69 38.43 22.90
C ARG A 13 -12.27 37.38 21.96
N LEU A 14 -13.48 37.61 21.42
CA LEU A 14 -14.10 36.71 20.44
C LEU A 14 -13.25 36.60 19.16
N PHE A 15 -12.66 37.71 18.71
CA PHE A 15 -11.76 37.71 17.56
C PHE A 15 -10.48 36.92 17.83
N ILE A 16 -9.83 37.13 18.99
CA ILE A 16 -8.61 36.38 19.37
C ILE A 16 -8.90 34.88 19.45
N VAL A 17 -10.01 34.48 20.08
CA VAL A 17 -10.42 33.07 20.18
C VAL A 17 -10.69 32.49 18.79
N ALA A 18 -11.43 33.21 17.93
CA ALA A 18 -11.68 32.76 16.55
C ALA A 18 -10.38 32.60 15.74
N THR A 19 -9.42 33.51 15.86
CA THR A 19 -8.13 33.40 15.17
C THR A 19 -7.24 32.28 15.72
N ALA A 20 -7.29 32.00 17.02
CA ALA A 20 -6.55 30.90 17.63
C ALA A 20 -7.12 29.53 17.18
N PHE A 21 -8.44 29.41 17.07
CA PHE A 21 -9.09 28.22 16.50
C PHE A 21 -8.75 28.02 15.02
N LEU A 22 -8.64 29.10 14.25
CA LEU A 22 -8.24 29.04 12.84
C LEU A 22 -6.77 28.61 12.65
N MET A 23 -5.86 28.97 13.56
CA MET A 23 -4.46 28.54 13.50
C MET A 23 -4.29 27.05 13.82
N CYS A 24 -5.02 26.49 14.78
CA CYS A 24 -4.97 25.05 15.09
C CYS A 24 -5.52 24.18 13.96
N ALA A 25 -6.44 24.69 13.14
CA ALA A 25 -7.01 23.94 12.01
C ALA A 25 -6.05 23.79 10.82
N TRP A 26 -4.94 24.53 10.79
CA TRP A 26 -3.95 24.51 9.70
C TRP A 26 -2.69 23.69 10.00
N LEU A 27 -2.54 23.17 11.21
CA LEU A 27 -1.40 22.33 11.59
C LEU A 27 -1.90 20.89 11.81
N ASP A 28 -1.78 20.04 10.79
CA ASP A 28 -2.05 18.61 10.88
C ASP A 28 -0.70 17.86 10.89
N PRO A 29 -0.03 17.77 12.06
CA PRO A 29 1.32 17.21 12.14
C PRO A 29 1.38 15.76 11.67
N TYR A 30 0.26 15.02 11.77
CA TYR A 30 0.16 13.67 11.23
C TYR A 30 0.30 13.67 9.70
N LYS A 31 -0.52 14.46 8.99
CA LYS A 31 -0.45 14.52 7.52
C LYS A 31 0.88 15.07 7.03
N ASP A 32 1.44 16.04 7.72
CA ASP A 32 2.73 16.64 7.37
C ASP A 32 3.87 15.62 7.47
N GLU A 33 3.91 14.85 8.56
CA GLU A 33 4.90 13.77 8.74
C GLU A 33 4.69 12.64 7.72
N VAL A 34 3.45 12.25 7.42
CA VAL A 34 3.17 11.28 6.36
C VAL A 34 3.63 11.79 4.99
N ALA A 35 3.38 13.06 4.66
CA ALA A 35 3.78 13.66 3.40
C ALA A 35 5.31 13.71 3.26
N GLN A 36 6.01 14.10 4.33
CA GLN A 36 7.48 14.09 4.37
C GLN A 36 8.05 12.69 4.23
N GLY A 37 7.49 11.70 4.95
CA GLY A 37 7.91 10.30 4.80
C GLY A 37 7.73 9.79 3.37
N ASN A 38 6.58 10.08 2.75
CA ASN A 38 6.30 9.73 1.36
C ASN A 38 7.25 10.40 0.37
N LYS A 39 7.64 11.65 0.64
CA LYS A 39 8.64 12.37 -0.16
C LYS A 39 10.01 11.68 -0.04
N GLN A 40 10.46 11.37 1.17
CA GLN A 40 11.73 10.69 1.40
C GLN A 40 11.77 9.30 0.74
N LEU A 41 10.65 8.57 0.70
CA LEU A 41 10.57 7.32 -0.06
C LEU A 41 10.81 7.52 -1.56
N LYS A 42 10.24 8.57 -2.16
CA LYS A 42 10.48 8.91 -3.57
C LYS A 42 11.94 9.26 -3.81
N ASP A 43 12.56 9.94 -2.86
CA ASP A 43 13.98 10.31 -2.87
C ASP A 43 14.90 9.14 -2.50
N LYS A 44 14.34 7.93 -2.24
CA LYS A 44 15.03 6.70 -1.83
C LYS A 44 15.77 6.80 -0.48
N ASN A 45 15.48 7.83 0.31
CA ASN A 45 16.01 8.03 1.65
C ASN A 45 15.16 7.24 2.67
N ILE A 46 15.29 5.91 2.66
CA ILE A 46 14.41 5.02 3.44
C ILE A 46 14.51 5.27 4.95
N THR A 47 15.70 5.57 5.46
CA THR A 47 15.92 5.87 6.89
C THR A 47 15.13 7.11 7.33
N GLU A 48 15.19 8.20 6.57
CA GLU A 48 14.42 9.41 6.88
C GLU A 48 12.92 9.19 6.70
N ALA A 49 12.51 8.41 5.69
CA ALA A 49 11.12 8.04 5.53
C ALA A 49 10.56 7.31 6.76
N LYS A 50 11.29 6.31 7.27
CA LYS A 50 10.89 5.57 8.48
C LYS A 50 10.82 6.48 9.71
N LYS A 51 11.74 7.44 9.85
CA LYS A 51 11.72 8.43 10.93
C LYS A 51 10.47 9.32 10.88
N HIS A 52 10.12 9.82 9.70
CA HIS A 52 8.88 10.60 9.53
C HIS A 52 7.63 9.77 9.83
N TYR A 53 7.58 8.50 9.41
CA TYR A 53 6.44 7.64 9.77
C TYR A 53 6.36 7.34 11.27
N GLN A 54 7.49 7.15 11.95
CA GLN A 54 7.52 7.04 13.41
C GLN A 54 7.02 8.30 14.11
N ASN A 55 7.30 9.48 13.57
CA ASN A 55 6.75 10.73 14.08
C ASN A 55 5.24 10.82 13.80
N ALA A 56 4.80 10.50 12.58
CA ALA A 56 3.38 10.48 12.21
C ALA A 56 2.56 9.59 13.17
N GLU A 57 3.08 8.42 13.52
CA GLU A 57 2.44 7.48 14.46
C GLU A 57 2.09 8.13 15.82
N ARG A 58 2.91 9.08 16.29
CA ARG A 58 2.67 9.83 17.54
C ARG A 58 1.50 10.82 17.46
N TYR A 59 1.20 11.28 16.25
CA TYR A 59 0.18 12.30 15.98
C TYR A 59 -1.09 11.72 15.36
N ALA A 60 -1.14 10.41 15.10
CA ALA A 60 -2.25 9.77 14.41
C ALA A 60 -3.58 10.06 15.11
N PRO A 61 -4.55 10.70 14.41
CA PRO A 61 -5.78 11.16 15.05
C PRO A 61 -6.77 10.02 15.34
N SER A 62 -6.60 8.86 14.70
CA SER A 62 -7.43 7.69 14.94
C SER A 62 -6.68 6.38 14.75
N ARG A 63 -7.28 5.28 15.23
CA ARG A 63 -6.80 3.93 14.95
C ARG A 63 -6.85 3.60 13.46
N ASP A 64 -7.74 4.22 12.69
CA ASP A 64 -7.80 3.98 11.25
C ASP A 64 -6.64 4.64 10.53
N ASP A 65 -6.28 5.85 10.95
CA ASP A 65 -5.09 6.55 10.45
C ASP A 65 -3.81 5.75 10.69
N LEU A 66 -3.69 5.09 11.85
CA LEU A 66 -2.58 4.17 12.09
C LEU A 66 -2.53 3.04 11.06
N LYS A 67 -3.67 2.42 10.70
CA LYS A 67 -3.71 1.37 9.67
C LYS A 67 -3.36 1.93 8.28
N ASN A 68 -3.76 3.17 7.99
CA ASN A 68 -3.39 3.86 6.76
C ASN A 68 -1.88 4.14 6.70
N LEU A 69 -1.29 4.51 7.83
CA LEU A 69 0.15 4.68 7.98
C LEU A 69 0.93 3.37 7.83
N GLU A 70 0.40 2.26 8.34
CA GLU A 70 1.00 0.93 8.19
C GLU A 70 1.23 0.55 6.72
N PHE A 71 0.39 1.00 5.79
CA PHE A 71 0.64 0.84 4.36
C PHE A 71 1.94 1.53 3.93
N ASN A 72 2.16 2.79 4.34
CA ASN A 72 3.36 3.54 3.95
C ASN A 72 4.63 2.99 4.59
N LYS A 73 4.55 2.54 5.86
CA LYS A 73 5.62 1.82 6.56
C LYS A 73 5.98 0.53 5.83
N ALA A 74 4.99 -0.27 5.45
CA ALA A 74 5.17 -1.50 4.69
C ALA A 74 5.83 -1.27 3.31
N VAL A 75 5.49 -0.17 2.63
CA VAL A 75 6.18 0.23 1.39
C VAL A 75 7.66 0.51 1.66
N ALA A 76 7.98 1.23 2.74
CA ALA A 76 9.36 1.49 3.14
C ALA A 76 10.12 0.19 3.42
N ASP A 77 9.50 -0.73 4.16
CA ASP A 77 10.10 -2.03 4.51
C ASP A 77 10.38 -2.86 3.26
N PHE A 78 9.41 -2.92 2.34
CA PHE A 78 9.58 -3.63 1.07
C PHE A 78 10.71 -3.05 0.22
N ILE A 79 10.84 -1.72 0.16
CA ILE A 79 11.94 -1.07 -0.58
C ILE A 79 13.28 -1.34 0.11
N SER A 80 13.32 -1.43 1.44
CA SER A 80 14.54 -1.85 2.18
C SER A 80 14.86 -3.33 2.07
N GLY A 81 14.01 -4.14 1.43
CA GLY A 81 14.19 -5.59 1.28
C GLY A 81 13.65 -6.42 2.44
N ASP A 82 13.16 -5.78 3.51
CA ASP A 82 12.49 -6.45 4.63
C ASP A 82 11.07 -6.86 4.21
N THR A 83 11.01 -8.01 3.55
CA THR A 83 9.77 -8.52 2.94
C THR A 83 8.79 -9.01 4.00
N ASP A 84 9.27 -9.56 5.11
CA ASP A 84 8.42 -10.09 6.17
C ASP A 84 7.67 -8.96 6.87
N SER A 85 8.39 -7.90 7.30
CA SER A 85 7.77 -6.71 7.89
C SER A 85 6.80 -6.04 6.91
N ALA A 86 7.16 -5.97 5.62
CA ALA A 86 6.27 -5.43 4.60
C ALA A 86 4.96 -6.22 4.47
N MET A 87 5.01 -7.55 4.47
CA MET A 87 3.81 -8.38 4.40
C MET A 87 2.88 -8.14 5.58
N ASP A 88 3.43 -8.05 6.79
CA ASP A 88 2.64 -7.82 8.00
C ASP A 88 2.03 -6.41 8.02
N GLY A 89 2.80 -5.39 7.65
CA GLY A 89 2.29 -4.04 7.51
C GLY A 89 1.18 -3.92 6.45
N TYR A 90 1.32 -4.58 5.30
CA TYR A 90 0.24 -4.61 4.31
C TYR A 90 -1.01 -5.34 4.83
N ARG A 91 -0.85 -6.45 5.57
CA ARG A 91 -1.99 -7.15 6.20
C ARG A 91 -2.67 -6.29 7.26
N ASN A 92 -1.92 -5.50 8.02
CA ASN A 92 -2.49 -4.55 8.97
C ASN A 92 -3.24 -3.42 8.26
N ALA A 93 -2.69 -2.90 7.16
CA ALA A 93 -3.35 -1.89 6.33
C ALA A 93 -4.67 -2.39 5.72
N LEU A 94 -4.81 -3.68 5.43
CA LEU A 94 -6.09 -4.26 4.97
C LEU A 94 -7.23 -4.15 6.00
N ARG A 95 -6.93 -3.85 7.27
CA ARG A 95 -7.94 -3.62 8.31
C ARG A 95 -8.47 -2.18 8.33
N SER A 96 -7.95 -1.31 7.46
CA SER A 96 -8.38 0.08 7.31
C SER A 96 -9.83 0.18 6.84
N GLU A 97 -10.52 1.25 7.17
CA GLU A 97 -11.83 1.62 6.63
C GLU A 97 -11.71 2.28 5.24
N ASP A 98 -10.52 2.77 4.88
CA ASP A 98 -10.22 3.32 3.55
C ASP A 98 -10.03 2.20 2.51
N ARG A 99 -11.06 2.04 1.65
CA ARG A 99 -11.04 1.11 0.51
C ARG A 99 -9.88 1.35 -0.46
N ASN A 100 -9.39 2.58 -0.58
CA ASN A 100 -8.24 2.90 -1.41
C ASN A 100 -6.93 2.37 -0.80
N VAL A 101 -6.79 2.42 0.53
CA VAL A 101 -5.67 1.78 1.24
C VAL A 101 -5.75 0.27 1.10
N GLN A 102 -6.92 -0.33 1.33
CA GLN A 102 -7.11 -1.78 1.15
C GLN A 102 -6.73 -2.23 -0.26
N LYS A 103 -7.19 -1.51 -1.30
CA LYS A 103 -6.84 -1.78 -2.71
C LYS A 103 -5.34 -1.78 -2.93
N LYS A 104 -4.65 -0.72 -2.48
CA LYS A 104 -3.20 -0.60 -2.66
C LYS A 104 -2.46 -1.69 -1.89
N ALA A 105 -2.90 -2.03 -0.68
CA ALA A 105 -2.31 -3.10 0.13
C ALA A 105 -2.47 -4.48 -0.53
N PHE A 106 -3.65 -4.82 -1.08
CA PHE A 106 -3.83 -6.06 -1.84
C PHE A 106 -2.90 -6.13 -3.06
N TYR A 107 -2.79 -5.04 -3.82
CA TYR A 107 -1.86 -4.98 -4.94
C TYR A 107 -0.40 -5.14 -4.52
N SER A 108 0.03 -4.47 -3.45
CA SER A 108 1.39 -4.60 -2.93
C SER A 108 1.69 -6.02 -2.41
N LEU A 109 0.74 -6.67 -1.72
CA LEU A 109 0.87 -8.08 -1.35
C LEU A 109 1.00 -8.98 -2.59
N GLY A 110 0.25 -8.70 -3.65
CA GLY A 110 0.39 -9.41 -4.92
C GLY A 110 1.81 -9.30 -5.48
N ASN A 111 2.41 -8.11 -5.44
CA ASN A 111 3.79 -7.89 -5.89
C ASN A 111 4.80 -8.65 -5.02
N VAL A 112 4.57 -8.71 -3.71
CA VAL A 112 5.42 -9.48 -2.79
C VAL A 112 5.33 -10.98 -3.10
N TYR A 113 4.12 -11.53 -3.21
CA TYR A 113 3.92 -12.94 -3.54
C TYR A 113 4.51 -13.30 -4.91
N TYR A 114 4.34 -12.42 -5.89
CA TYR A 114 4.89 -12.61 -7.23
C TYR A 114 6.42 -12.69 -7.21
N LYS A 115 7.09 -11.76 -6.51
CA LYS A 115 8.54 -11.81 -6.31
C LYS A 115 9.02 -13.08 -5.59
N ALA A 116 8.19 -13.61 -4.68
CA ALA A 116 8.47 -14.86 -3.97
C ALA A 116 8.16 -16.12 -4.81
N GLY A 117 7.77 -16.00 -6.09
CA GLY A 117 7.39 -17.11 -6.95
C GLY A 117 6.00 -17.71 -6.65
N LYS A 118 5.26 -17.15 -5.68
CA LYS A 118 3.94 -17.59 -5.24
C LYS A 118 2.84 -17.03 -6.15
N LYS A 119 2.83 -17.50 -7.40
CA LYS A 119 1.98 -16.93 -8.48
C LYS A 119 0.47 -17.05 -8.20
N LYS A 120 0.02 -18.13 -7.55
CA LYS A 120 -1.40 -18.33 -7.22
C LYS A 120 -1.88 -17.29 -6.20
N GLU A 121 -1.09 -17.07 -5.15
CA GLU A 121 -1.36 -16.09 -4.10
C GLU A 121 -1.27 -14.66 -4.65
N ALA A 122 -0.31 -14.40 -5.55
CA ALA A 122 -0.19 -13.13 -6.25
C ALA A 122 -1.45 -12.82 -7.07
N ALA A 123 -1.91 -13.78 -7.89
CA ALA A 123 -3.13 -13.64 -8.68
C ALA A 123 -4.35 -13.36 -7.80
N GLN A 124 -4.51 -14.09 -6.69
CA GLN A 124 -5.62 -13.88 -5.76
C GLN A 124 -5.59 -12.48 -5.13
N ALA A 125 -4.40 -11.98 -4.78
CA ALA A 125 -4.23 -10.65 -4.22
C ALA A 125 -4.56 -9.55 -5.25
N TYR A 126 -4.10 -9.67 -6.50
CA TYR A 126 -4.46 -8.75 -7.58
C TYR A 126 -5.96 -8.76 -7.87
N MET A 127 -6.60 -9.93 -7.89
CA MET A 127 -8.05 -10.04 -8.03
C MET A 127 -8.79 -9.31 -6.89
N ASN A 128 -8.31 -9.42 -5.65
CA ASN A 128 -8.93 -8.69 -4.53
C ASN A 128 -8.77 -7.17 -4.65
N ALA A 129 -7.63 -6.68 -5.18
CA ALA A 129 -7.48 -5.27 -5.52
C ALA A 129 -8.48 -4.83 -6.60
N LEU A 130 -8.68 -5.65 -7.64
CA LEU A 130 -9.64 -5.37 -8.72
C LEU A 130 -11.11 -5.46 -8.28
N LYS A 131 -11.44 -6.26 -7.27
CA LYS A 131 -12.78 -6.25 -6.65
C LYS A 131 -13.09 -4.90 -5.97
N LEU A 132 -12.07 -4.22 -5.45
CA LEU A 132 -12.23 -2.91 -4.83
C LEU A 132 -12.26 -1.78 -5.87
N ASP A 133 -11.48 -1.93 -6.94
CA ASP A 133 -11.39 -0.98 -8.06
C ASP A 133 -11.14 -1.75 -9.37
N PRO A 134 -12.20 -2.02 -10.16
CA PRO A 134 -12.08 -2.76 -11.41
C PRO A 134 -11.19 -2.09 -12.46
N ASN A 135 -10.92 -0.78 -12.32
CA ASN A 135 -10.11 -0.01 -13.26
C ASN A 135 -8.65 0.11 -12.80
N TYR A 136 -8.22 -0.67 -11.80
CA TYR A 136 -6.86 -0.60 -11.31
C TYR A 136 -5.86 -1.29 -12.25
N GLU A 137 -5.45 -0.56 -13.28
CA GLU A 137 -4.70 -1.04 -14.44
C GLU A 137 -3.43 -1.82 -14.08
N ASN A 138 -2.71 -1.41 -13.05
CA ASN A 138 -1.50 -2.11 -12.60
C ASN A 138 -1.80 -3.52 -12.10
N ALA A 139 -2.89 -3.70 -11.34
CA ALA A 139 -3.30 -5.02 -10.87
C ALA A 139 -3.78 -5.91 -12.03
N LYS A 140 -4.51 -5.32 -12.98
CA LYS A 140 -4.98 -6.01 -14.19
C LYS A 140 -3.80 -6.53 -15.02
N LYS A 141 -2.82 -5.68 -15.34
CA LYS A 141 -1.62 -6.06 -16.09
C LYS A 141 -0.82 -7.17 -15.42
N ASN A 142 -0.62 -7.10 -14.11
CA ASN A 142 0.13 -8.12 -13.39
C ASN A 142 -0.63 -9.46 -13.33
N LEU A 143 -1.96 -9.41 -13.23
CA LEU A 143 -2.79 -10.61 -13.27
C LEU A 143 -2.76 -11.26 -14.66
N GLU A 144 -2.92 -10.48 -15.73
CA GLU A 144 -2.80 -10.93 -17.13
C GLU A 144 -1.44 -11.58 -17.37
N TYR A 145 -0.36 -10.95 -16.90
CA TYR A 145 0.99 -11.51 -17.01
C TYR A 145 1.10 -12.89 -16.37
N ILE A 146 0.53 -13.09 -15.18
CA ILE A 146 0.54 -14.40 -14.51
C ILE A 146 -0.19 -15.46 -15.34
N PHE A 147 -1.37 -15.13 -15.90
CA PHE A 147 -2.13 -16.07 -16.71
C PHE A 147 -1.41 -16.46 -18.00
N LEU A 148 -0.88 -15.47 -18.73
CA LEU A 148 -0.12 -15.71 -19.96
C LEU A 148 1.14 -16.57 -19.71
N TYR A 149 1.79 -16.37 -18.57
CA TYR A 149 2.96 -17.15 -18.21
C TYR A 149 2.59 -18.61 -17.89
N ASN A 150 1.50 -18.84 -17.14
CA ASN A 150 1.07 -20.18 -16.79
C ASN A 150 0.62 -20.98 -18.02
N GLU A 151 -0.11 -20.34 -18.94
CA GLU A 151 -0.54 -20.98 -20.20
C GLU A 151 0.67 -21.50 -21.01
N LYS A 152 1.76 -20.71 -21.07
CA LYS A 152 2.99 -21.13 -21.74
C LYS A 152 3.68 -22.29 -21.04
N GLU A 153 3.69 -22.33 -19.71
CA GLU A 153 4.25 -23.48 -18.98
C GLU A 153 3.43 -24.75 -19.20
N ASP A 154 2.10 -24.64 -19.19
CA ASP A 154 1.22 -25.78 -19.44
C ASP A 154 1.42 -26.34 -20.85
N GLN A 155 1.51 -25.46 -21.87
CA GLN A 155 1.83 -25.86 -23.24
C GLN A 155 3.21 -26.54 -23.37
N ASN A 156 4.22 -26.02 -22.67
CA ASN A 156 5.57 -26.59 -22.70
C ASN A 156 5.62 -27.96 -22.00
N ARG A 157 4.85 -28.16 -20.93
CA ARG A 157 4.74 -29.47 -20.26
C ARG A 157 4.10 -30.50 -21.18
N SER A 158 2.96 -30.17 -21.81
CA SER A 158 2.29 -31.07 -22.74
C SER A 158 3.20 -31.48 -23.91
N ARG A 159 3.95 -30.54 -24.49
CA ARG A 159 4.92 -30.84 -25.56
C ARG A 159 6.04 -31.80 -25.12
N ASN A 160 6.50 -31.68 -23.88
CA ASN A 160 7.56 -32.54 -23.36
C ASN A 160 7.05 -33.96 -23.08
N ASP A 161 5.82 -34.09 -22.56
CA ASP A 161 5.17 -35.40 -22.33
C ASP A 161 4.92 -36.13 -23.67
N ASP A 162 4.47 -35.42 -24.71
CA ASP A 162 4.29 -35.99 -26.05
C ASP A 162 5.63 -36.42 -26.69
N GLY A 163 6.72 -35.69 -26.44
CA GLY A 163 8.05 -36.00 -26.99
C GLY A 163 8.78 -37.17 -26.32
N GLU A 164 8.46 -37.51 -25.07
CA GLU A 164 9.01 -38.68 -24.37
C GLU A 164 8.27 -39.97 -24.72
N SER A 165 6.95 -39.90 -24.91
CA SER A 165 6.13 -41.07 -25.33
C SER A 165 6.53 -41.63 -26.71
N ASN A 166 7.07 -40.79 -27.59
CA ASN A 166 7.40 -41.17 -28.97
C ASN A 166 8.82 -41.78 -29.14
N LYS A 167 9.59 -41.97 -28.05
CA LYS A 167 10.95 -42.57 -28.07
C LYS A 167 10.99 -44.02 -27.59
N GLY A 168 9.87 -44.59 -27.16
CA GLY A 168 9.80 -45.92 -26.54
C GLY A 168 9.56 -47.10 -27.50
N ASP A 169 9.20 -46.84 -28.75
CA ASP A 169 8.68 -47.88 -29.66
C ASP A 169 9.63 -48.29 -30.80
N ASP A 170 10.75 -47.58 -31.02
CA ASP A 170 11.67 -47.86 -32.14
C ASP A 170 12.77 -48.91 -31.84
N ASP A 171 12.87 -49.44 -30.61
CA ASP A 171 13.99 -50.30 -30.18
C ASP A 171 13.62 -51.78 -29.92
N LYS A 172 12.43 -52.25 -30.35
CA LYS A 172 11.99 -53.65 -30.11
C LYS A 172 12.12 -54.62 -31.28
N ASP A 173 12.60 -54.19 -32.45
CA ASP A 173 12.74 -55.06 -33.63
C ASP A 173 14.20 -55.16 -34.12
N LYS A 174 15.11 -55.72 -33.31
CA LYS A 174 16.41 -56.27 -33.77
C LYS A 174 16.82 -57.53 -33.02
#